data_AF-A0A7C1U8L7-F1
#
_entry.id   AF-A0A7C1U8L7-F1
#
_cell.length_a   1.000
_cell.length_b   1.000
_cell.length_c   1.000
_cell.angle_alpha   90.00
_cell.angle_beta   90.00
_cell.angle_gamma   90.00
#
_symmetry.space_group_name_H-M   'P 1'
#
loop_
_entity.id
_entity.type
_entity.pdbx_description
1 polymer ?
#
loop_
_entity_poly.entity_id
_entity_poly.type
_entity_poly.pdbx_seq_one_letter_code
_entity_poly.pdbx_strand_id
1 'polypeptide(L)'
;MATEAQIKANRKNAKKSTGPRTAEGKRTAAQNALKHGLFGREKTIHGESNEEYDRHRQAFLDELKPATMAESVLAERIVTLSWRLKRAERMENQVTDVLIIRCGGEWPDMDMVLAIPHE
;
A
#
# COMPACT_ATOMS: atom_id res chain seq x y z
N MET A 1 11.92 22.47 18.96
CA MET A 1 12.50 21.30 19.65
C MET A 1 11.41 20.63 20.48
N ALA A 2 11.43 19.30 20.63
CA ALA A 2 10.42 18.59 21.42
C ALA A 2 10.61 18.86 22.93
N THR A 3 9.50 19.02 23.67
CA THR A 3 9.52 19.24 25.11
C THR A 3 9.86 17.95 25.87
N GLU A 4 10.31 18.06 27.13
CA GLU A 4 10.57 16.88 27.97
C GLU A 4 9.33 15.99 28.13
N ALA A 5 8.14 16.59 28.21
CA ALA A 5 6.88 15.86 28.25
C ALA A 5 6.66 15.05 26.96
N GLN A 6 6.93 15.64 25.78
CA GLN A 6 6.85 14.95 24.49
C GLN A 6 7.89 13.82 24.39
N ILE A 7 9.12 14.02 24.87
CA ILE A 7 10.18 12.99 24.86
C ILE A 7 9.78 11.80 25.77
N LYS A 8 9.22 12.07 26.96
CA LYS A 8 8.79 11.04 27.91
C LYS A 8 7.59 10.25 27.37
N ALA A 9 6.64 10.93 26.72
CA ALA A 9 5.52 10.28 26.03
C ALA A 9 6.00 9.41 24.86
N ASN A 10 6.89 9.92 24.01
CA ASN A 10 7.47 9.17 22.88
C ASN A 10 8.20 7.91 23.34
N ARG A 11 8.99 7.98 24.42
CA ARG A 11 9.64 6.79 25.01
C ARG A 11 8.63 5.76 25.53
N LYS A 12 7.52 6.20 26.13
CA LYS A 12 6.46 5.30 26.61
C LYS A 12 5.72 4.64 25.43
N ASN A 13 5.44 5.38 24.38
CA ASN A 13 4.79 4.87 23.16
C ASN A 13 5.70 3.93 22.37
N ALA A 14 7.00 4.22 22.29
CA ALA A 14 7.98 3.35 21.64
C ALA A 14 8.03 1.95 22.27
N LYS A 15 7.86 1.84 23.60
CA LYS A 15 7.77 0.53 24.27
C LYS A 15 6.52 -0.28 23.88
N LYS A 16 5.45 0.39 23.39
CA LYS A 16 4.22 -0.25 22.92
C LYS A 16 4.25 -0.58 21.42
N SER A 17 5.10 0.08 20.64
CA SER A 17 5.18 -0.07 19.18
C SER A 17 6.56 -0.55 18.74
N THR A 18 6.96 -1.74 19.18
CA THR A 18 8.32 -2.29 18.90
C THR A 18 8.41 -3.12 17.62
N GLY A 19 7.31 -3.23 16.88
CA GLY A 19 7.19 -4.10 15.71
C GLY A 19 7.44 -5.59 16.04
N PRO A 20 7.38 -6.47 15.03
CA PRO A 20 7.60 -7.90 15.26
C PRO A 20 9.08 -8.21 15.46
N ARG A 21 9.43 -8.74 16.65
CA ARG A 21 10.82 -9.08 17.02
C ARG A 21 11.14 -10.57 16.84
N THR A 22 10.13 -11.43 16.74
CA THR A 22 10.27 -12.88 16.56
C THR A 22 10.18 -13.26 15.09
N ALA A 23 10.75 -14.42 14.72
CA ALA A 23 10.63 -14.95 13.35
C ALA A 23 9.16 -15.16 12.94
N GLU A 24 8.34 -15.66 13.87
CA GLU A 24 6.90 -15.83 13.67
C GLU A 24 6.19 -14.49 13.47
N GLY A 25 6.44 -13.50 14.34
CA GLY A 25 5.85 -12.17 14.19
C GLY A 25 6.26 -11.48 12.89
N LYS A 26 7.51 -11.67 12.45
CA LYS A 26 7.99 -11.17 11.15
C LYS A 26 7.28 -11.88 9.99
N ARG A 27 7.03 -13.18 10.10
CA ARG A 27 6.26 -13.94 9.10
C ARG A 27 4.82 -13.42 9.00
N THR A 28 4.16 -13.16 10.13
CA THR A 28 2.82 -12.57 10.16
C THR A 28 2.82 -11.15 9.57
N ALA A 29 3.80 -10.32 9.90
CA ALA A 29 3.92 -8.99 9.28
C ALA A 29 4.23 -9.06 7.77
N ALA A 30 5.02 -10.03 7.32
CA ALA A 30 5.24 -10.27 5.88
C ALA A 30 3.95 -10.72 5.17
N GLN A 31 3.06 -11.43 5.87
CA GLN A 31 1.74 -11.75 5.35
C GLN A 31 0.86 -10.51 5.15
N ASN A 32 1.07 -9.39 5.85
CA ASN A 32 0.33 -8.15 5.55
C ASN A 32 0.66 -7.61 4.15
N ALA A 33 1.93 -7.71 3.74
CA ALA A 33 2.36 -7.36 2.38
C ALA A 33 1.75 -8.28 1.32
N LEU A 34 1.48 -9.54 1.67
CA LEU A 34 0.81 -10.52 0.80
C LEU A 34 -0.72 -10.38 0.82
N LYS A 35 -1.31 -10.07 1.98
CA LYS A 35 -2.76 -9.93 2.22
C LYS A 35 -3.33 -8.76 1.44
N HIS A 36 -2.64 -7.62 1.50
CA HIS A 36 -3.06 -6.43 0.77
C HIS A 36 -2.31 -6.28 -0.54
N GLY A 37 -1.21 -7.00 -0.76
CA GLY A 37 -0.51 -7.02 -2.05
C GLY A 37 0.21 -5.73 -2.44
N LEU A 38 0.02 -4.63 -1.72
CA LEU A 38 0.58 -3.32 -2.03
C LEU A 38 2.12 -3.34 -2.07
N PHE A 39 2.73 -4.06 -1.14
CA PHE A 39 4.18 -4.28 -1.08
C PHE A 39 4.60 -5.67 -1.56
N GLY A 40 3.68 -6.43 -2.16
CA GLY A 40 3.96 -7.76 -2.70
C GLY A 40 5.05 -7.71 -3.78
N ARG A 41 5.92 -8.73 -3.81
CA ARG A 41 6.94 -8.89 -4.85
C ARG A 41 6.38 -9.47 -6.15
N GLU A 42 5.18 -10.04 -6.09
CA GLU A 42 4.47 -10.56 -7.24
C GLU A 42 4.07 -9.42 -8.20
N LYS A 43 4.12 -9.71 -9.51
CA LYS A 43 3.73 -8.77 -10.56
C LYS A 43 2.27 -8.33 -10.41
N THR A 44 1.40 -9.29 -10.13
CA THR A 44 -0.03 -9.13 -9.94
C THR A 44 -0.45 -9.78 -8.63
N ILE A 45 -1.57 -9.33 -8.06
CA ILE A 45 -2.19 -9.96 -6.89
C ILE A 45 -3.54 -10.57 -7.25
N HIS A 46 -4.17 -11.26 -6.29
CA HIS A 46 -5.50 -11.80 -6.47
C HIS A 46 -6.48 -10.70 -6.93
N GLY A 47 -7.24 -10.97 -8.01
CA GLY A 47 -8.16 -10.01 -8.62
C GLY A 47 -7.54 -9.08 -9.68
N GLU A 48 -6.23 -9.16 -9.93
CA GLU A 48 -5.57 -8.46 -11.04
C GLU A 48 -5.32 -9.40 -12.23
N SER A 49 -5.47 -8.88 -13.45
CA SER A 49 -5.17 -9.61 -14.68
C SER A 49 -3.69 -9.51 -15.04
N ASN A 50 -3.08 -10.66 -15.33
CA ASN A 50 -1.72 -10.70 -15.86
C ASN A 50 -1.66 -10.07 -17.26
N GLU A 51 -2.68 -10.27 -18.07
CA GLU A 51 -2.78 -9.73 -19.41
C GLU A 51 -2.86 -8.19 -19.40
N GLU A 52 -3.57 -7.60 -18.44
CA GLU A 52 -3.60 -6.15 -18.24
C GLU A 52 -2.25 -5.60 -17.80
N TYR A 53 -1.57 -6.30 -16.89
CA TYR A 53 -0.21 -5.93 -16.47
C TYR A 53 0.76 -6.00 -17.64
N ASP A 54 0.70 -7.06 -18.45
CA ASP A 54 1.60 -7.24 -19.59
C ASP A 54 1.35 -6.17 -20.67
N ARG A 55 0.09 -5.79 -20.92
CA ARG A 55 -0.25 -4.64 -21.80
C ARG A 55 0.30 -3.33 -21.25
N HIS A 56 0.14 -3.08 -19.95
CA HIS A 56 0.66 -1.89 -19.29
C HIS A 56 2.19 -1.83 -19.38
N ARG A 57 2.87 -2.94 -19.12
CA ARG A 57 4.32 -3.08 -19.27
C ARG A 57 4.76 -2.79 -20.70
N GLN A 58 4.11 -3.41 -21.69
CA GLN A 58 4.50 -3.25 -23.09
C GLN A 58 4.36 -1.80 -23.55
N ALA A 59 3.27 -1.11 -23.18
CA ALA A 59 3.08 0.30 -23.50
C ALA A 59 4.24 1.18 -23.00
N PHE A 60 4.68 0.99 -21.76
CA PHE A 60 5.84 1.71 -21.22
C PHE A 60 7.15 1.38 -21.94
N LEU A 61 7.39 0.10 -22.28
CA LEU A 61 8.61 -0.30 -22.98
C LEU A 61 8.65 0.23 -24.42
N ASP A 62 7.50 0.26 -25.10
CA ASP A 62 7.37 0.81 -26.45
C ASP A 62 7.60 2.33 -26.49
N GLU A 63 7.22 3.04 -25.42
CA GLU A 63 7.45 4.48 -25.26
C GLU A 63 8.90 4.78 -24.87
N LEU A 64 9.40 4.12 -23.83
CA LEU A 64 10.72 4.40 -23.25
C LEU A 64 11.87 3.89 -24.10
N LYS A 65 11.65 2.83 -24.90
CA LYS A 65 12.64 2.22 -25.81
C LYS A 65 14.03 2.04 -25.18
N PRO A 66 14.15 1.33 -24.05
CA PRO A 66 15.43 1.17 -23.38
C PRO A 66 16.41 0.40 -24.27
N ALA A 67 17.62 0.94 -24.44
CA ALA A 67 18.67 0.38 -25.30
C ALA A 67 19.80 -0.26 -24.48
N THR A 68 20.00 0.18 -23.24
CA THR A 68 21.02 -0.35 -22.33
C THR A 68 20.38 -1.15 -21.20
N MET A 69 21.18 -2.02 -20.58
CA MET A 69 20.76 -2.76 -19.38
C MET A 69 20.21 -1.79 -18.31
N ALA A 70 20.96 -0.72 -18.00
CA ALA A 70 20.58 0.24 -16.98
C ALA A 70 19.21 0.86 -17.27
N GLU A 71 18.95 1.24 -18.52
CA GLU A 71 17.66 1.72 -18.97
C GLU A 71 16.57 0.65 -18.86
N SER A 72 16.85 -0.60 -19.21
CA SER A 72 15.88 -1.70 -19.06
C SER A 72 15.45 -1.88 -17.61
N VAL A 73 16.40 -1.87 -16.66
CA VAL A 73 16.08 -1.98 -15.23
C VAL A 73 15.27 -0.79 -14.74
N LEU A 74 15.58 0.41 -15.20
CA LEU A 74 14.81 1.60 -14.84
C LEU A 74 13.40 1.57 -15.43
N ALA A 75 13.25 1.16 -16.70
CA ALA A 75 11.96 1.03 -17.37
C ALA A 75 11.06 0.00 -16.66
N GLU A 76 11.59 -1.16 -16.33
CA GLU A 76 10.85 -2.19 -15.56
C GLU A 76 10.44 -1.70 -14.16
N ARG A 77 11.29 -0.88 -13.55
CA ARG A 77 10.97 -0.28 -12.26
C ARG A 77 9.84 0.75 -12.37
N ILE A 78 9.81 1.54 -13.45
CA ILE A 78 8.70 2.46 -13.76
C ILE A 78 7.40 1.68 -13.95
N VAL A 79 7.42 0.61 -14.73
CA VAL A 79 6.26 -0.29 -14.93
C VAL A 79 5.73 -0.81 -13.60
N THR A 80 6.63 -1.36 -12.77
CA THR A 80 6.24 -1.97 -11.50
C THR A 80 5.69 -0.94 -10.51
N LEU A 81 6.33 0.23 -10.42
CA LEU A 81 5.89 1.29 -9.51
C LEU A 81 4.57 1.93 -9.96
N SER A 82 4.38 2.17 -11.26
CA SER A 82 3.12 2.69 -11.80
C SER A 82 1.96 1.72 -11.59
N TRP A 83 2.18 0.41 -11.78
CA TRP A 83 1.16 -0.60 -11.50
C TRP A 83 0.77 -0.63 -10.01
N ARG A 84 1.77 -0.54 -9.12
CA ARG A 84 1.53 -0.43 -7.67
C ARG A 84 0.77 0.83 -7.28
N LEU A 85 1.02 1.96 -7.95
CA LEU A 85 0.28 3.20 -7.73
C LEU A 85 -1.19 3.03 -8.14
N LYS A 86 -1.46 2.49 -9.33
CA LYS A 86 -2.82 2.16 -9.79
C LYS A 86 -3.55 1.19 -8.85
N ARG A 87 -2.81 0.27 -8.21
CA ARG A 87 -3.35 -0.61 -7.15
C ARG A 87 -3.70 0.19 -5.89
N ALA A 88 -2.83 1.09 -5.44
CA ALA A 88 -3.09 1.94 -4.28
C ALA A 88 -4.35 2.80 -4.49
N GLU A 89 -4.49 3.42 -5.67
CA GLU A 89 -5.68 4.21 -6.04
C GLU A 89 -6.96 3.36 -6.02
N ARG A 90 -6.92 2.13 -6.57
CA ARG A 90 -8.07 1.23 -6.48
C ARG A 90 -8.44 0.87 -5.04
N MET A 91 -7.45 0.63 -4.19
CA MET A 91 -7.69 0.34 -2.77
C MET A 91 -8.27 1.56 -2.04
N GLU A 92 -7.75 2.76 -2.32
CA GLU A 92 -8.27 4.01 -1.76
C GLU A 92 -9.73 4.22 -2.16
N ASN A 93 -10.07 4.03 -3.43
CA ASN A 93 -11.45 4.11 -3.91
C ASN A 93 -12.35 3.08 -3.23
N GLN A 94 -11.91 1.82 -3.14
CA GLN A 94 -12.67 0.76 -2.45
C GLN A 94 -12.91 1.07 -0.97
N VAL A 95 -11.90 1.57 -0.27
CA VAL A 95 -12.04 1.99 1.13
C VAL A 95 -13.02 3.16 1.24
N THR A 96 -12.90 4.13 0.35
CA THR A 96 -13.77 5.31 0.30
C THR A 96 -15.22 4.91 0.05
N ASP A 97 -15.48 4.03 -0.92
CA ASP A 97 -16.82 3.51 -1.22
C ASP A 97 -17.42 2.80 0.00
N VAL A 98 -16.65 1.92 0.66
CA VAL A 98 -17.10 1.22 1.88
C VAL A 98 -17.43 2.22 3.00
N LEU A 99 -16.60 3.25 3.18
CA LEU A 99 -16.83 4.27 4.20
C LEU A 99 -18.09 5.09 3.90
N ILE A 100 -18.29 5.53 2.65
CA ILE A 100 -19.49 6.25 2.22
C ILE A 100 -20.74 5.41 2.47
N ILE A 101 -20.72 4.13 2.08
CA ILE A 101 -21.85 3.21 2.30
C ILE A 101 -22.16 3.07 3.79
N ARG A 102 -21.13 2.92 4.64
CA ARG A 102 -21.29 2.81 6.10
C ARG A 102 -21.81 4.09 6.75
N CYS A 103 -21.53 5.25 6.15
CA CYS A 103 -22.01 6.55 6.62
C CYS A 103 -23.31 7.00 5.93
N GLY A 104 -24.06 6.08 5.32
CA GLY A 104 -25.40 6.37 4.78
C GLY A 104 -25.40 7.05 3.41
N GLY A 105 -24.29 6.98 2.66
CA GLY A 105 -24.16 7.60 1.34
C GLY A 105 -23.60 9.03 1.39
N GLU A 106 -23.26 9.54 2.58
CA GLU A 106 -22.66 10.85 2.76
C GLU A 106 -21.14 10.75 2.88
N TRP A 107 -20.45 11.84 2.51
CA TRP A 107 -19.00 11.93 2.69
C TRP A 107 -18.71 11.97 4.19
N PRO A 108 -17.96 11.00 4.73
CA PRO A 108 -17.82 10.88 6.17
C PRO A 108 -16.87 11.94 6.70
N ASP A 109 -17.31 12.69 7.70
CA ASP A 109 -16.40 13.49 8.52
C ASP A 109 -15.57 12.59 9.46
N MET A 110 -14.52 13.14 10.06
CA MET A 110 -13.64 12.37 10.94
C MET A 110 -14.36 11.80 12.17
N ASP A 111 -15.42 12.45 12.65
CA ASP A 111 -16.17 11.98 13.82
C ASP A 111 -17.05 10.78 13.44
N MET A 112 -17.64 10.79 12.24
CA MET A 112 -18.38 9.67 11.67
C MET A 112 -17.49 8.45 11.41
N VAL A 113 -16.28 8.65 10.87
CA VAL A 113 -15.32 7.55 10.64
C VAL A 113 -14.90 6.90 11.96
N LEU A 114 -14.61 7.71 12.99
CA LEU A 114 -14.20 7.21 14.31
C LEU A 114 -15.34 6.54 15.11
N ALA A 115 -16.59 6.84 14.78
CA ALA A 115 -17.76 6.20 15.37
C ALA A 115 -18.09 4.84 14.74
N ILE A 116 -17.43 4.44 13.64
CA ILE A 116 -17.65 3.13 13.00
C ILE A 116 -17.19 2.03 13.98
N PRO A 117 -18.07 1.07 14.35
CA PRO A 117 -17.71 -0.03 15.22
C PRO A 117 -16.55 -0.85 14.64
N HIS A 118 -15.52 -1.07 15.46
CA HIS A 118 -14.47 -2.05 15.16
C HIS A 118 -14.97 -3.44 15.56
N GLU A 119 -15.50 -4.19 14.59
CA GLU A 119 -15.69 -5.65 14.75
C GLU A 119 -14.35 -6.41 14.64
#